data_AF-A0AAN4Y9C9-F1
#
_entry.id   AF-A0AAN4Y9C9-F1
#
_cell.length_a   1.000
_cell.length_b   1.000
_cell.length_c   1.000
_cell.angle_alpha   90.00
_cell.angle_beta   90.00
_cell.angle_gamma   90.00
#
_symmetry.space_group_name_H-M   'P 1'
#
loop_
_entity.id
_entity.type
_entity.pdbx_description
1 polymer ?
#
loop_
_entity_poly.entity_id
_entity_poly.type
_entity_poly.pdbx_seq_one_letter_code
_entity_poly.pdbx_strand_id
1 'polypeptide(L)'
;MVTIEAYRSRNNASGLGIGSPGPLGRLLIRGEVGHDTVDELYPIHGEPVIDKPGRGAFAHTDFELLLRNKGIKNLVIAGVTTDVCVSTTMREANDRGFDCVILEDGTAASELSLHVSTIESVKMEGGIFGAVAKVDDIVHAVENFKNSTVKKLAPQMTV
;
A
#
# COMPACT_ATOMS: atom_id res chain seq x y z
N MET A 1 -3.85 20.37 20.01
CA MET A 1 -3.94 19.06 20.69
C MET A 1 -2.90 18.14 20.07
N VAL A 2 -1.97 17.59 20.86
CA VAL A 2 -0.97 16.63 20.35
C VAL A 2 -1.64 15.26 20.26
N THR A 3 -1.58 14.61 19.10
CA THR A 3 -2.15 13.26 18.95
C THR A 3 -1.33 12.24 19.76
N ILE A 4 -1.96 11.15 20.19
CA ILE A 4 -1.25 10.06 20.89
C ILE A 4 -0.09 9.53 20.03
N GLU A 5 -0.27 9.50 18.72
CA GLU A 5 0.78 9.11 17.79
C GLU A 5 1.95 10.09 17.77
N ALA A 6 1.68 11.40 17.70
CA ALA A 6 2.73 12.41 17.76
C ALA A 6 3.50 12.33 19.08
N TYR A 7 2.83 12.01 20.20
CA TYR A 7 3.48 11.71 21.47
C TYR A 7 4.36 10.45 21.38
N ARG A 8 3.80 9.30 20.98
CA ARG A 8 4.54 8.02 20.89
C ARG A 8 5.71 8.07 19.91
N SER A 9 5.60 8.84 18.83
CA SER A 9 6.66 8.97 17.84
C SER A 9 7.98 9.51 18.40
N ARG A 10 7.93 10.22 19.54
CA ARG A 10 9.11 10.77 20.23
C ARG A 10 9.77 9.78 21.19
N ASN A 11 9.15 8.62 21.43
CA ASN A 11 9.66 7.58 22.32
C ASN A 11 10.73 6.74 21.61
N ASN A 12 11.81 7.39 21.19
CA ASN A 12 12.97 6.78 20.55
C ASN A 12 14.25 7.50 21.01
N ALA A 13 15.42 6.95 20.69
CA ALA A 13 16.71 7.47 21.16
C ALA A 13 17.00 8.93 20.75
N SER A 14 16.43 9.41 19.64
CA SER A 14 16.63 10.80 19.17
C SER A 14 15.70 11.81 19.85
N GLY A 15 14.59 11.37 20.46
CA GLY A 15 13.52 12.23 20.97
C GLY A 15 12.76 13.02 19.89
N LEU A 16 13.15 12.89 18.61
CA LEU A 16 12.47 13.50 17.47
C LEU A 16 11.27 12.62 17.09
N GLY A 17 10.19 13.28 16.66
CA GLY A 17 8.97 12.60 16.24
C GLY A 17 8.18 13.47 15.27
N ILE A 18 6.91 13.14 15.05
CA ILE A 18 6.03 13.86 14.12
C ILE A 18 6.06 15.37 14.42
N GLY A 19 6.33 16.17 13.39
CA GLY A 19 6.43 17.62 13.45
C GLY A 19 7.77 18.19 13.94
N SER A 20 8.70 17.35 14.43
CA SER A 20 10.06 17.82 14.73
C SER A 20 10.78 18.28 13.46
N PRO A 21 11.71 19.25 13.54
CA PRO A 21 12.56 19.61 12.40
C PRO A 21 13.49 18.44 12.04
N GLY A 22 13.57 18.14 10.75
CA GLY A 22 14.49 17.17 10.16
C GLY A 22 15.22 17.77 8.94
N PRO A 23 16.15 17.01 8.34
CA PRO A 23 16.97 17.50 7.22
C PRO A 23 16.15 17.83 5.96
N LEU A 24 14.96 17.24 5.81
CA LEU A 24 14.06 17.42 4.66
C LEU A 24 12.75 18.13 5.06
N GLY A 25 12.81 19.01 6.06
CA GLY A 25 11.64 19.67 6.62
C GLY A 25 11.09 18.96 7.85
N ARG A 26 9.86 19.29 8.25
CA ARG A 26 9.25 18.71 9.46
C ARG A 26 8.81 17.27 9.23
N LEU A 27 9.17 16.39 10.16
CA LEU A 27 8.92 14.95 10.04
C LEU A 27 7.41 14.64 9.92
N LEU A 28 7.04 13.91 8.87
CA LEU A 28 5.66 13.46 8.59
C LEU A 28 4.62 14.60 8.52
N ILE A 29 5.03 15.81 8.11
CA ILE A 29 4.11 16.92 7.87
C ILE A 29 3.89 17.10 6.36
N ARG A 30 2.61 17.11 5.95
CA ARG A 30 2.22 17.30 4.56
C ARG A 30 2.79 18.59 3.96
N GLY A 31 3.30 18.47 2.74
CA GLY A 31 3.88 19.59 1.99
C GLY A 31 5.36 19.85 2.28
N GLU A 32 5.95 19.14 3.24
CA GLU A 32 7.41 19.15 3.44
C GLU A 32 8.07 18.17 2.45
N VAL A 33 9.31 18.46 2.04
CA VAL A 33 10.04 17.65 1.05
C VAL A 33 10.15 16.18 1.49
N GLY A 34 10.44 15.94 2.77
CA GLY A 34 10.57 14.58 3.31
C GLY A 34 9.25 13.82 3.50
N HIS A 35 8.10 14.46 3.27
CA HIS A 35 6.78 13.81 3.27
C HIS A 35 6.35 13.37 1.86
N ASP A 36 6.87 14.01 0.81
CA ASP A 36 6.44 13.73 -0.56
C ASP A 36 6.96 12.37 -1.08
N THR A 37 6.38 11.90 -2.16
CA THR A 37 6.81 10.68 -2.85
C THR A 37 8.17 10.89 -3.52
N VAL A 38 9.03 9.87 -3.51
CA VAL A 38 10.33 9.92 -4.19
C VAL A 38 10.17 10.01 -5.71
N ASP A 39 11.12 10.66 -6.38
CA ASP A 39 11.05 10.96 -7.81
C ASP A 39 10.88 9.70 -8.68
N GLU A 40 11.52 8.59 -8.31
CA GLU A 40 11.48 7.32 -9.06
C GLU A 40 10.09 6.65 -9.05
N LEU A 41 9.24 7.01 -8.10
CA LEU A 41 7.90 6.46 -7.91
C LEU A 41 6.81 7.54 -7.93
N TYR A 42 7.11 8.73 -8.46
CA TYR A 42 6.18 9.84 -8.41
C TYR A 42 4.92 9.54 -9.25
N PRO A 43 3.72 9.81 -8.72
CA PRO A 43 2.47 9.53 -9.43
C PRO A 43 2.39 10.26 -10.77
N ILE A 44 1.87 9.57 -11.79
CA ILE A 44 1.55 10.21 -13.08
C ILE A 44 0.12 10.75 -13.10
N HIS A 45 -0.21 11.54 -14.13
CA HIS A 45 -1.55 12.11 -14.27
C HIS A 45 -2.64 11.02 -14.28
N GLY A 46 -3.64 11.19 -13.42
CA GLY A 46 -4.78 10.27 -13.32
C GLY A 46 -4.64 9.20 -12.23
N GLU A 47 -3.46 9.07 -11.62
CA GLU A 47 -3.25 8.22 -10.45
C GLU A 47 -3.67 8.96 -9.17
N PRO A 48 -4.64 8.42 -8.40
CA PRO A 48 -5.09 9.07 -7.18
C PRO A 48 -4.06 8.93 -6.06
N VAL A 49 -3.83 10.02 -5.32
CA VAL A 49 -2.97 10.05 -4.14
C VAL A 49 -3.84 10.17 -2.89
N ILE A 50 -3.61 9.27 -1.91
CA ILE A 50 -4.35 9.24 -0.65
C ILE A 50 -3.45 9.70 0.49
N ASP A 51 -3.69 10.91 0.98
CA ASP A 51 -3.09 11.38 2.23
C ASP A 51 -3.78 10.72 3.43
N LYS A 52 -3.14 9.71 4.02
CA LYS A 52 -3.67 9.01 5.20
C LYS A 52 -3.05 9.53 6.51
N PRO A 53 -3.85 9.91 7.52
CA PRO A 53 -3.32 10.31 8.83
C PRO A 53 -2.91 9.12 9.71
N GLY A 54 -3.28 7.89 9.32
CA GLY A 54 -2.98 6.64 10.05
C GLY A 54 -2.08 5.67 9.28
N ARG A 55 -1.97 4.44 9.82
CA ARG A 55 -1.20 3.36 9.17
C ARG A 55 -1.96 2.74 8.02
N GLY A 56 -3.21 2.35 8.26
CA GLY A 56 -4.12 1.83 7.25
C GLY A 56 -4.60 2.93 6.29
N ALA A 57 -4.68 2.60 5.00
CA ALA A 57 -5.12 3.55 3.98
C ALA A 57 -6.63 3.83 4.01
N PHE A 58 -7.45 3.01 4.67
CA PHE A 58 -8.89 3.18 4.75
C PHE A 58 -9.33 4.08 5.91
N ALA A 59 -8.54 4.15 6.98
CA ALA A 59 -8.89 4.89 8.16
C ALA A 59 -8.83 6.41 7.93
N HIS A 60 -9.98 7.08 8.03
CA HIS A 60 -10.13 8.54 7.87
C HIS A 60 -9.74 9.08 6.49
N THR A 61 -10.00 8.30 5.43
CA THR A 61 -9.77 8.70 4.03
C THR A 61 -11.02 8.40 3.18
N ASP A 62 -10.99 8.84 1.93
CA ASP A 62 -11.97 8.51 0.90
C ASP A 62 -11.56 7.28 0.05
N PHE A 63 -10.56 6.52 0.48
CA PHE A 63 -9.98 5.44 -0.31
C PHE A 63 -10.99 4.35 -0.68
N GLU A 64 -11.84 3.92 0.27
CA GLU A 64 -12.88 2.93 -0.05
C GLU A 64 -13.87 3.47 -1.10
N LEU A 65 -14.35 4.70 -0.93
CA LEU A 65 -15.29 5.32 -1.84
C LEU A 65 -14.69 5.38 -3.26
N LEU A 66 -13.42 5.74 -3.37
CA LEU A 66 -12.69 5.76 -4.62
C LEU A 66 -12.64 4.37 -5.29
N LEU A 67 -12.28 3.33 -4.54
CA LEU A 67 -12.20 1.97 -5.04
C LEU A 67 -13.56 1.46 -5.52
N ARG A 68 -14.61 1.68 -4.72
CA ARG A 68 -15.99 1.25 -5.03
C ARG A 68 -16.55 1.97 -6.25
N ASN A 69 -16.34 3.28 -6.37
CA ASN A 69 -16.78 4.06 -7.53
C ASN A 69 -16.10 3.61 -8.83
N LYS A 70 -14.88 3.09 -8.76
CA LYS A 70 -14.17 2.48 -9.89
C LYS A 70 -14.51 1.01 -10.13
N GLY A 71 -15.39 0.41 -9.30
CA GLY A 71 -15.74 -1.01 -9.38
C GLY A 71 -14.57 -1.95 -9.07
N ILE A 72 -13.55 -1.48 -8.34
CA ILE A 72 -12.36 -2.26 -8.01
C ILE A 72 -12.73 -3.32 -6.97
N LYS A 73 -12.26 -4.55 -7.19
CA LYS A 73 -12.46 -5.69 -6.29
C LYS A 73 -11.14 -6.32 -5.83
N ASN A 74 -10.08 -6.15 -6.62
CA ASN A 74 -8.79 -6.78 -6.41
C ASN A 74 -7.73 -5.70 -6.20
N LEU A 75 -6.85 -5.90 -5.22
CA LEU A 75 -5.76 -4.99 -4.89
C LEU A 75 -4.42 -5.73 -4.92
N VAL A 76 -3.45 -5.18 -5.64
CA VAL A 76 -2.03 -5.58 -5.53
C VAL A 76 -1.34 -4.53 -4.67
N ILE A 77 -0.68 -4.96 -3.60
CA ILE A 77 -0.18 -4.08 -2.54
C ILE A 77 1.35 -4.17 -2.47
N ALA A 78 1.99 -3.02 -2.61
CA ALA A 78 3.43 -2.79 -2.48
C ALA A 78 3.70 -1.57 -1.59
N GLY A 79 4.97 -1.37 -1.22
CA GLY A 79 5.44 -0.21 -0.46
C GLY A 79 5.97 -0.55 0.94
N VAL A 80 6.01 0.45 1.82
CA VAL A 80 6.66 0.33 3.13
C VAL A 80 5.84 0.93 4.28
N THR A 81 5.96 0.40 5.52
CA THR A 81 6.63 -0.86 5.85
C THR A 81 5.69 -2.06 5.73
N THR A 82 6.24 -3.24 5.41
CA THR A 82 5.48 -4.51 5.27
C THR A 82 4.61 -4.77 6.50
N ASP A 83 5.19 -4.65 7.69
CA ASP A 83 4.61 -5.03 8.97
C ASP A 83 3.63 -3.99 9.55
N VAL A 84 3.67 -2.75 9.06
CA VAL A 84 2.83 -1.66 9.58
C VAL A 84 1.82 -1.15 8.55
N CYS A 85 2.24 -0.26 7.64
CA CYS A 85 1.31 0.42 6.73
C CYS A 85 0.70 -0.54 5.71
N VAL A 86 1.53 -1.43 5.16
CA VAL A 86 1.12 -2.40 4.16
C VAL A 86 0.18 -3.43 4.77
N SER A 87 0.59 -4.11 5.86
CA SER A 87 -0.23 -5.13 6.53
C SER A 87 -1.56 -4.57 7.06
N THR A 88 -1.55 -3.36 7.64
CA THR A 88 -2.78 -2.74 8.17
C THR A 88 -3.75 -2.47 7.02
N THR A 89 -3.26 -1.91 5.91
CA THR A 89 -4.09 -1.64 4.73
C THR A 89 -4.64 -2.93 4.11
N MET A 90 -3.82 -3.98 4.00
CA MET A 90 -4.25 -5.28 3.49
C MET A 90 -5.35 -5.90 4.35
N ARG A 91 -5.19 -5.88 5.67
CA ARG A 91 -6.19 -6.41 6.61
C ARG A 91 -7.50 -5.62 6.56
N GLU A 92 -7.42 -4.28 6.53
CA GLU A 92 -8.59 -3.42 6.34
C GLU A 92 -9.32 -3.71 5.01
N ALA A 93 -8.57 -3.93 3.93
CA ALA A 93 -9.11 -4.27 2.62
C ALA A 93 -9.80 -5.66 2.63
N ASN A 94 -9.14 -6.67 3.21
CA ASN A 94 -9.66 -8.01 3.37
C ASN A 94 -11.00 -8.02 4.13
N ASP A 95 -11.06 -7.33 5.28
CA ASP A 95 -12.28 -7.23 6.09
C ASP A 95 -13.43 -6.51 5.36
N ARG A 96 -13.11 -5.72 4.33
CA ARG A 96 -14.08 -5.04 3.44
C ARG A 96 -14.43 -5.85 2.19
N GLY A 97 -13.91 -7.07 2.06
CA GLY A 97 -14.18 -7.96 0.94
C GLY A 97 -13.44 -7.62 -0.35
N PHE A 98 -12.30 -6.94 -0.26
CA PHE A 98 -11.37 -6.83 -1.39
C PHE A 98 -10.45 -8.06 -1.41
N ASP A 99 -10.21 -8.62 -2.60
CA ASP A 99 -9.24 -9.69 -2.79
C ASP A 99 -7.83 -9.08 -2.94
N CYS A 100 -6.90 -9.51 -2.09
CA CYS A 100 -5.63 -8.82 -1.91
C CYS A 100 -4.45 -9.72 -2.27
N VAL A 101 -3.47 -9.16 -2.98
CA VAL A 101 -2.15 -9.76 -3.18
C VAL A 101 -1.09 -8.82 -2.65
N ILE A 102 -0.26 -9.28 -1.71
CA ILE A 102 0.92 -8.55 -1.26
C ILE A 102 2.15 -8.98 -2.05
N LEU A 103 2.96 -8.00 -2.45
CA LEU A 103 4.22 -8.25 -3.17
C LEU A 103 5.37 -8.43 -2.17
N GLU A 104 5.93 -9.64 -2.07
CA GLU A 104 7.00 -9.92 -1.10
C GLU A 104 8.29 -9.18 -1.45
N ASP A 105 8.65 -9.11 -2.73
CA ASP A 105 9.81 -8.36 -3.24
C ASP A 105 9.47 -6.89 -3.57
N GLY A 106 8.19 -6.52 -3.49
CA GLY A 106 7.70 -5.14 -3.61
C GLY A 106 7.46 -4.44 -2.27
N THR A 107 7.81 -5.07 -1.15
CA THR A 107 7.65 -4.50 0.20
C THR A 107 8.90 -4.67 1.04
N ALA A 108 9.06 -3.82 2.05
CA ALA A 108 10.19 -3.90 2.99
C ALA A 108 9.78 -3.46 4.39
N ALA A 109 10.48 -3.94 5.42
CA ALA A 109 10.34 -3.48 6.81
C ALA A 109 11.70 -3.03 7.37
N SER A 110 11.69 -2.37 8.52
CA SER A 110 12.93 -1.95 9.19
C SER A 110 13.76 -3.15 9.67
N GLU A 111 13.12 -4.29 9.93
CA GLU A 111 13.76 -5.54 10.34
C GLU A 111 13.28 -6.69 9.46
N LEU A 112 14.20 -7.55 9.01
CA LEU A 112 13.88 -8.66 8.11
C LEU A 112 12.90 -9.65 8.76
N SER A 113 13.01 -9.89 10.06
CA SER A 113 12.10 -10.80 10.78
C SER A 113 10.66 -10.31 10.81
N LEU A 114 10.44 -9.00 10.89
CA LEU A 114 9.10 -8.38 10.82
C LEU A 114 8.51 -8.52 9.42
N HIS A 115 9.32 -8.31 8.38
CA HIS A 115 8.91 -8.54 7.00
C HIS A 115 8.49 -10.00 6.78
N VAL A 116 9.38 -10.95 7.09
CA VAL A 116 9.13 -12.39 6.87
C VAL A 116 7.92 -12.87 7.65
N SER A 117 7.82 -12.56 8.94
CA SER A 117 6.67 -12.99 9.77
C SER A 117 5.35 -12.42 9.27
N THR A 118 5.34 -11.18 8.77
CA THR A 118 4.14 -10.58 8.19
C THR A 118 3.72 -11.30 6.91
N ILE A 119 4.66 -11.56 5.99
CA ILE A 119 4.41 -12.30 4.76
C ILE A 119 3.87 -13.71 5.05
N GLU A 120 4.47 -14.43 6.01
CA GLU A 120 3.99 -15.75 6.40
C GLU A 120 2.59 -15.70 7.02
N SER A 121 2.28 -14.66 7.81
CA SER A 121 0.95 -14.50 8.41
C SER A 121 -0.17 -14.38 7.37
N VAL A 122 0.11 -13.87 6.18
CA VAL A 122 -0.86 -13.77 5.08
C VAL A 122 -1.26 -15.14 4.55
N LYS A 123 -0.30 -16.07 4.46
CA LYS A 123 -0.48 -17.41 3.88
C LYS A 123 -1.20 -18.38 4.82
N MET A 124 -1.30 -18.04 6.11
CA MET A 124 -1.93 -18.88 7.12
C MET A 124 -3.41 -19.11 6.83
N GLU A 125 -3.93 -20.24 7.32
CA GLU A 125 -5.35 -20.65 7.18
C GLU A 125 -5.85 -20.63 5.72
N GLY A 126 -4.97 -20.95 4.77
CA GLY A 126 -5.30 -21.00 3.34
C GLY A 126 -5.29 -19.63 2.65
N GLY A 127 -4.62 -18.63 3.21
CA GLY A 127 -4.59 -17.27 2.67
C GLY A 127 -5.60 -16.34 3.34
N ILE A 128 -5.67 -16.35 4.68
CA ILE A 128 -6.71 -15.64 5.44
C ILE A 128 -6.80 -14.14 5.16
N PHE A 129 -5.70 -13.51 4.72
CA PHE A 129 -5.68 -12.10 4.33
C PHE A 129 -5.54 -11.87 2.82
N GLY A 130 -5.47 -12.95 2.02
CA GLY A 130 -5.20 -12.92 0.60
C GLY A 130 -4.01 -13.79 0.18
N ALA A 131 -3.35 -13.42 -0.91
CA ALA A 131 -2.20 -14.14 -1.48
C ALA A 131 -0.89 -13.35 -1.38
N VAL A 132 0.22 -14.04 -1.56
CA VAL A 132 1.56 -13.48 -1.66
C VAL A 132 2.11 -13.82 -3.04
N ALA A 133 2.73 -12.86 -3.71
CA ALA A 133 3.36 -13.04 -5.01
C ALA A 133 4.65 -12.21 -5.12
N LYS A 134 5.45 -12.48 -6.16
CA LYS A 134 6.52 -11.57 -6.58
C LYS A 134 6.04 -10.60 -7.65
N VAL A 135 6.75 -9.50 -7.83
CA VAL A 135 6.46 -8.51 -8.89
C VAL A 135 6.38 -9.20 -10.26
N ASP A 136 7.35 -10.07 -10.57
CA ASP A 136 7.41 -10.78 -11.85
C ASP A 136 6.19 -11.68 -12.09
N ASP A 137 5.64 -12.31 -11.03
CA ASP A 137 4.44 -13.14 -11.15
C ASP A 137 3.23 -12.29 -11.58
N ILE A 138 3.09 -11.08 -11.02
CA ILE A 138 2.02 -10.15 -11.37
C ILE A 138 2.22 -9.57 -12.78
N VAL A 139 3.44 -9.19 -13.14
CA VAL A 139 3.75 -8.69 -14.49
C VAL A 139 3.41 -9.75 -15.52
N HIS A 140 3.87 -10.98 -15.33
CA HIS A 140 3.53 -12.10 -16.22
C HIS A 140 2.02 -12.36 -16.28
N ALA A 141 1.30 -12.32 -15.15
CA ALA A 141 -0.14 -12.50 -15.13
C ALA A 141 -0.88 -11.42 -15.94
N VAL A 142 -0.48 -10.16 -15.81
CA VAL A 142 -1.07 -9.03 -16.55
C VAL A 142 -0.77 -9.13 -18.05
N GLU A 143 0.46 -9.47 -18.42
CA GLU A 143 0.84 -9.69 -19.82
C GLU A 143 0.05 -10.83 -20.45
N ASN A 144 -0.07 -11.95 -19.74
CA ASN A 144 -0.89 -13.08 -20.17
C ASN A 144 -2.36 -12.70 -20.32
N PHE A 145 -2.92 -11.91 -19.40
CA PHE A 145 -4.30 -11.41 -19.50
C PHE A 145 -4.50 -10.52 -20.73
N LYS A 146 -3.59 -9.58 -20.97
CA LYS A 146 -3.61 -8.72 -22.17
C LYS A 146 -3.56 -9.58 -23.45
N ASN A 147 -2.68 -10.58 -23.50
CA ASN A 147 -2.51 -11.42 -24.67
C ASN A 147 -3.67 -12.38 -24.93
N SER A 148 -4.34 -12.88 -23.89
CA SER A 148 -5.39 -13.91 -24.00
C SER A 148 -6.81 -13.33 -24.06
N THR A 149 -7.08 -12.25 -23.34
CA THR A 149 -8.43 -11.68 -23.20
C THR A 149 -8.65 -10.50 -24.15
N VAL A 150 -7.69 -9.58 -24.27
CA VAL A 150 -7.86 -8.40 -25.15
C VAL A 150 -7.87 -8.83 -26.63
N LYS A 151 -7.05 -9.81 -27.03
CA LYS A 151 -7.12 -10.39 -28.39
C LYS A 151 -8.43 -11.13 -28.69
N LYS A 152 -9.11 -11.67 -27.69
CA LYS A 152 -10.44 -12.31 -27.86
C LYS A 152 -11.60 -11.32 -27.86
N LEU A 153 -11.45 -10.15 -27.23
CA LEU A 153 -12.46 -9.08 -27.20
C LEU A 153 -12.33 -8.10 -28.38
N ALA A 154 -11.14 -7.93 -28.94
CA ALA A 154 -10.91 -7.06 -30.12
C ALA A 154 -11.81 -7.39 -31.35
N PRO A 155 -12.14 -8.66 -31.67
CA PRO A 155 -13.07 -8.99 -32.75
C PRO A 155 -14.54 -8.64 -32.45
N GLN A 156 -14.88 -8.33 -31.21
CA GLN A 156 -16.26 -8.03 -30.77
C GLN A 156 -16.50 -6.53 -30.53
N MET A 157 -15.48 -5.68 -30.70
CA MET A 157 -15.56 -4.22 -30.51
C MET A 157 -15.58 -3.42 -31.82
N THR A 158 -15.68 -4.08 -32.97
CA THR A 158 -16.15 -3.43 -34.21
C THR A 158 -17.67 -3.53 -34.28
N VAL A 159 -18.33 -2.49 -33.79
CA VAL A 159 -19.66 -2.06 -34.25
C VAL A 159 -19.52 -0.64 -34.76
#